data_AF-A0A128A3I1-F1
#
_entry.id   AF-A0A128A3I1-F1
#
_cell.length_a   1.000
_cell.length_b   1.000
_cell.length_c   1.000
_cell.angle_alpha   90.00
_cell.angle_beta   90.00
_cell.angle_gamma   90.00
#
_symmetry.space_group_name_H-M   'P 1'
#
loop_
_entity.id
_entity.type
_entity.pdbx_description
1 polymer ?
#
loop_
_entity_poly.entity_id
_entity_poly.type
_entity_poly.pdbx_seq_one_letter_code
_entity_poly.pdbx_strand_id
1 'polypeptide(L)'
;MEIIPVFVLIHVFLSHVFFLGLGSPLGSANPIVKGMIASAFGIMGISVGLNLLNALIKRKMVDQEKLKRLLKETRAWQKERMAAFKSKDLAKTDELNKKSAYMNKMNMEVMQMNMRPMMITFLPLILVFYFVLPPLFAYTVAVSPISLNFIPGGFFELTCTAAKVAESQLAGHPSVCHHVNELYFWAWYFFSSAAFSGIIMRVTKTTMDTS
;
A
#
# COMPACT_ATOMS: atom_id res chain seq x y z
N MET A 1 3.67 17.30 -18.28
CA MET A 1 4.21 18.37 -17.42
C MET A 1 3.43 18.51 -16.11
N GLU A 2 2.83 17.41 -15.58
CA GLU A 2 1.99 17.44 -14.37
C GLU A 2 2.47 16.49 -13.25
N ILE A 3 3.52 15.71 -13.48
CA ILE A 3 3.96 14.63 -12.55
C ILE A 3 4.83 15.19 -11.41
N ILE A 4 5.63 16.21 -11.70
CA ILE A 4 6.58 16.83 -10.76
C ILE A 4 5.87 17.50 -9.57
N PRO A 5 4.82 18.34 -9.75
CA PRO A 5 4.16 18.97 -8.61
C PRO A 5 3.43 17.95 -7.71
N VAL A 6 2.88 16.88 -8.29
CA VAL A 6 2.21 15.81 -7.54
C VAL A 6 3.20 14.99 -6.72
N PHE A 7 4.39 14.69 -7.27
CA PHE A 7 5.41 13.93 -6.54
C PHE A 7 6.00 14.73 -5.37
N VAL A 8 6.17 16.05 -5.52
CA VAL A 8 6.56 16.94 -4.43
C VAL A 8 5.46 17.01 -3.37
N LEU A 9 4.19 17.12 -3.77
CA LEU A 9 3.07 17.10 -2.83
C LEU A 9 3.00 15.79 -2.04
N ILE A 10 3.22 14.65 -2.71
CA ILE A 10 3.28 13.32 -2.09
C ILE A 10 4.49 13.22 -1.18
N HIS A 11 5.66 13.72 -1.56
CA HIS A 11 6.85 13.66 -0.71
C HIS A 11 6.70 14.55 0.53
N VAL A 12 6.14 15.75 0.38
CA VAL A 12 5.84 16.66 1.50
C VAL A 12 4.75 16.07 2.39
N PHE A 13 3.75 15.43 1.81
CA PHE A 13 2.68 14.78 2.57
C PHE A 13 3.17 13.50 3.26
N LEU A 14 3.92 12.62 2.59
CA LEU A 14 4.56 11.47 3.21
C LEU A 14 5.55 11.90 4.27
N SER A 15 6.34 12.95 4.03
CA SER A 15 7.29 13.44 5.04
C SER A 15 6.53 14.03 6.21
N HIS A 16 5.49 14.84 6.03
CA HIS A 16 4.66 15.32 7.13
C HIS A 16 3.90 14.18 7.84
N VAL A 17 3.38 13.18 7.13
CA VAL A 17 2.71 12.01 7.72
C VAL A 17 3.71 11.12 8.47
N PHE A 18 4.92 10.91 7.95
CA PHE A 18 5.99 10.20 8.66
C PHE A 18 6.52 11.01 9.87
N PHE A 19 6.60 12.33 9.75
CA PHE A 19 7.19 13.22 10.76
C PHE A 19 6.18 13.63 11.85
N LEU A 20 4.86 13.59 11.57
CA LEU A 20 3.79 13.91 12.54
C LEU A 20 2.92 12.71 12.97
N GLY A 21 2.90 11.58 12.23
CA GLY A 21 1.68 10.76 12.19
C GLY A 21 1.77 9.25 12.40
N LEU A 22 2.94 8.64 12.60
CA LEU A 22 3.02 7.25 13.09
C LEU A 22 3.13 7.14 14.62
N GLY A 23 3.34 8.26 15.32
CA GLY A 23 3.37 8.32 16.79
C GLY A 23 2.04 8.71 17.44
N SER A 24 1.11 9.32 16.68
CA SER A 24 -0.22 9.66 17.17
C SER A 24 -1.18 8.51 16.88
N PRO A 25 -1.91 8.00 17.88
CA PRO A 25 -2.82 6.89 17.67
C PRO A 25 -3.91 7.34 16.69
N LEU A 26 -3.98 6.70 15.52
CA LEU A 26 -5.10 6.95 14.61
C LEU A 26 -6.34 6.32 15.23
N GLY A 27 -7.38 7.13 15.46
CA GLY A 27 -8.69 6.69 15.96
C GLY A 27 -9.37 7.78 16.79
N SER A 28 -10.53 7.45 17.34
CA SER A 28 -11.25 8.32 18.27
C SER A 28 -11.57 7.58 19.56
N ALA A 29 -11.48 8.28 20.70
CA ALA A 29 -11.99 7.81 21.98
C ALA A 29 -13.53 7.72 22.00
N ASN A 30 -14.19 8.48 21.13
CA ASN A 30 -15.65 8.49 20.96
C ASN A 30 -15.99 8.21 19.49
N PRO A 31 -15.94 6.93 19.05
CA PRO A 31 -16.27 6.57 17.68
C PRO A 31 -17.78 6.59 17.42
N ILE A 32 -18.15 6.90 16.19
CA ILE A 32 -19.53 6.80 15.71
C ILE A 32 -19.98 5.32 15.70
N VAL A 33 -19.11 4.42 15.22
CA VAL A 33 -19.36 2.97 15.25
C VAL A 33 -18.89 2.44 16.60
N LYS A 34 -19.85 2.07 17.45
CA LYS A 34 -19.56 1.54 18.79
C LYS A 34 -19.44 0.03 18.77
N GLY A 35 -18.45 -0.47 19.50
CA GLY A 35 -18.24 -1.91 19.69
C GLY A 35 -17.19 -2.48 18.73
N MET A 36 -16.40 -3.40 19.27
CA MET A 36 -15.26 -4.00 18.57
C MET A 36 -15.70 -4.83 17.36
N ILE A 37 -16.72 -5.67 17.52
CA ILE A 37 -17.24 -6.54 16.44
C ILE A 37 -17.81 -5.71 15.28
N ALA A 38 -18.66 -4.71 15.60
CA ALA A 38 -19.25 -3.84 14.59
C ALA A 38 -18.16 -3.03 13.84
N SER A 39 -17.15 -2.54 14.57
CA SER A 39 -16.01 -1.85 13.97
C SER A 39 -15.19 -2.76 13.05
N ALA A 40 -14.92 -4.00 13.47
CA ALA A 40 -14.17 -4.97 12.68
C ALA A 40 -14.87 -5.28 11.35
N PHE A 41 -16.18 -5.55 11.36
CA PHE A 41 -16.94 -5.78 10.13
C PHE A 41 -17.09 -4.49 9.29
N GLY A 42 -17.27 -3.34 9.93
CA GLY A 42 -17.34 -2.05 9.24
C GLY A 42 -16.06 -1.75 8.46
N ILE A 43 -14.90 -1.91 9.09
CA ILE A 43 -13.60 -1.71 8.44
C ILE A 43 -13.35 -2.76 7.38
N MET A 44 -13.72 -4.02 7.62
CA MET A 44 -13.63 -5.07 6.60
C MET A 44 -14.46 -4.68 5.37
N GLY A 45 -15.70 -4.24 5.54
CA GLY A 45 -16.56 -3.78 4.44
C GLY A 45 -15.95 -2.60 3.67
N ILE A 46 -15.43 -1.60 4.38
CA ILE A 46 -14.71 -0.46 3.77
C ILE A 46 -13.47 -0.94 3.02
N SER A 47 -12.72 -1.89 3.56
CA SER A 47 -11.51 -2.43 2.93
C SER A 47 -11.81 -3.13 1.61
N VAL A 48 -12.87 -3.93 1.57
CA VAL A 48 -13.32 -4.62 0.35
C VAL A 48 -13.83 -3.61 -0.66
N GLY A 49 -14.64 -2.63 -0.24
CA GLY A 49 -15.18 -1.58 -1.10
C GLY A 49 -14.10 -0.70 -1.71
N LEU A 50 -13.15 -0.22 -0.91
CA LEU A 50 -12.02 0.60 -1.38
C LEU A 50 -11.08 -0.20 -2.29
N ASN A 51 -10.81 -1.47 -1.98
CA ASN A 51 -10.04 -2.32 -2.88
C ASN A 51 -10.72 -2.54 -4.22
N LEU A 52 -12.04 -2.74 -4.22
CA LEU A 52 -12.81 -2.90 -5.45
C LEU A 52 -12.76 -1.61 -6.28
N LEU A 53 -12.99 -0.45 -5.65
CA LEU A 53 -12.88 0.85 -6.30
C LEU A 53 -11.47 1.07 -6.89
N ASN A 54 -10.42 0.76 -6.13
CA ASN A 54 -9.03 0.87 -6.57
C ASN A 54 -8.76 -0.04 -7.79
N ALA A 55 -9.27 -1.27 -7.76
CA ALA A 55 -9.13 -2.20 -8.88
C ALA A 55 -9.89 -1.73 -10.14
N LEU A 56 -11.08 -1.14 -9.97
CA LEU A 56 -11.85 -0.57 -11.09
C LEU A 56 -11.15 0.67 -11.69
N ILE A 57 -10.63 1.56 -10.85
CA ILE A 57 -9.84 2.72 -11.30
C ILE A 57 -8.61 2.23 -12.07
N LYS A 58 -7.86 1.27 -11.51
CA LYS A 58 -6.69 0.69 -12.18
C LYS A 58 -7.06 0.09 -13.53
N ARG A 59 -8.14 -0.67 -13.61
CA ARG A 59 -8.62 -1.25 -14.88
C ARG A 59 -8.95 -0.19 -15.92
N LYS A 60 -9.59 0.91 -15.51
CA LYS A 60 -10.00 1.99 -16.41
C LYS A 60 -8.84 2.85 -16.88
N MET A 61 -7.83 3.04 -16.03
CA MET A 61 -6.72 3.96 -16.30
C MET A 61 -5.50 3.29 -16.94
N VAL A 62 -5.36 1.97 -16.82
CA VAL A 62 -4.20 1.23 -17.34
C VAL A 62 -4.60 0.44 -18.59
N ASP A 63 -3.94 0.77 -19.71
CA ASP A 63 -3.96 -0.05 -20.91
C ASP A 63 -3.18 -1.35 -20.68
N GLN A 64 -3.92 -2.43 -20.44
CA GLN A 64 -3.36 -3.74 -20.13
C GLN A 64 -2.66 -4.37 -21.35
N GLU A 65 -3.11 -4.09 -22.58
CA GLU A 65 -2.50 -4.66 -23.79
C GLU A 65 -1.16 -4.01 -24.06
N LYS A 66 -1.12 -2.67 -24.00
CA LYS A 66 0.13 -1.93 -24.12
C LYS A 66 1.12 -2.30 -23.02
N LEU A 67 0.67 -2.38 -21.76
CA LEU A 67 1.51 -2.79 -20.65
C LEU A 67 2.07 -4.20 -20.84
N LYS A 68 1.24 -5.17 -21.23
CA LYS A 68 1.69 -6.54 -21.51
C LYS A 68 2.73 -6.59 -22.64
N ARG A 69 2.53 -5.83 -23.71
CA ARG A 69 3.48 -5.75 -24.84
C ARG A 69 4.84 -5.20 -24.38
N LEU A 70 4.86 -4.06 -23.69
CA LEU A 70 6.11 -3.46 -23.21
C LEU A 70 6.83 -4.38 -22.20
N LEU A 71 6.10 -5.04 -21.31
CA LEU A 71 6.69 -5.99 -20.36
C LEU A 71 7.31 -7.20 -21.04
N LYS A 72 6.67 -7.73 -22.10
CA LYS A 72 7.21 -8.84 -22.88
C LYS A 72 8.52 -8.45 -23.56
N GLU A 73 8.57 -7.26 -24.16
CA GLU A 73 9.77 -6.74 -24.82
C GLU A 73 10.90 -6.45 -23.81
N THR A 74 10.59 -5.81 -22.68
CA THR A 74 11.54 -5.62 -21.57
C THR A 74 12.12 -6.95 -21.07
N ARG A 75 11.28 -7.97 -20.87
CA ARG A 75 11.73 -9.29 -20.40
C ARG A 75 12.58 -10.03 -21.41
N ALA A 76 12.22 -9.96 -22.70
CA ALA A 76 13.02 -10.56 -23.77
C ALA A 76 14.43 -9.94 -23.80
N TRP A 77 14.52 -8.61 -23.77
CA TRP A 77 15.80 -7.90 -23.71
C TRP A 77 16.59 -8.20 -22.43
N GLN A 78 15.94 -8.26 -21.26
CA GLN A 78 16.60 -8.62 -20.00
C GLN A 78 17.17 -10.05 -20.05
N LYS A 79 16.44 -10.99 -20.67
CA LYS A 79 16.89 -12.37 -20.85
C LYS A 79 18.09 -12.47 -21.80
N GLU A 80 18.03 -11.79 -22.94
CA GLU A 80 19.16 -11.75 -23.91
C GLU A 80 20.40 -11.10 -23.29
N ARG A 81 20.21 -10.00 -22.56
CA ARG A 81 21.28 -9.31 -21.83
C ARG A 81 21.90 -10.23 -20.78
N MET A 82 21.09 -10.91 -19.98
CA MET A 82 21.59 -11.86 -18.97
C MET A 82 22.34 -13.03 -19.60
N ALA A 83 21.86 -13.55 -20.75
CA ALA A 83 22.52 -14.63 -21.48
C ALA A 83 23.88 -14.18 -22.04
N ALA A 84 23.95 -12.99 -22.67
CA ALA A 84 25.19 -12.42 -23.20
C ALA A 84 26.23 -12.14 -22.10
N PHE A 85 25.78 -11.64 -20.94
CA PHE A 85 26.65 -11.49 -19.76
C PHE A 85 27.17 -12.84 -19.26
N LYS A 86 26.31 -13.86 -19.18
CA LYS A 86 26.69 -15.20 -18.72
C LYS A 86 27.66 -15.89 -19.68
N SER A 87 27.51 -15.67 -20.99
CA SER A 87 28.41 -16.20 -22.02
C SER A 87 29.68 -15.39 -22.23
N LYS A 88 29.89 -14.28 -21.49
CA LYS A 88 31.03 -13.35 -21.63
C LYS A 88 31.22 -12.82 -23.07
N ASP A 89 30.14 -12.70 -23.82
CA ASP A 89 30.17 -12.19 -25.19
C ASP A 89 30.19 -10.66 -25.17
N LEU A 90 31.39 -10.09 -25.26
CA LEU A 90 31.61 -8.63 -25.18
C LEU A 90 30.98 -7.89 -26.37
N ALA A 91 30.98 -8.49 -27.57
CA ALA A 91 30.42 -7.88 -28.76
C ALA A 91 28.89 -7.77 -28.65
N LYS A 92 28.24 -8.86 -28.22
CA LYS A 92 26.79 -8.89 -28.03
C LYS A 92 26.33 -8.04 -26.85
N THR A 93 27.16 -7.93 -25.82
CA THR A 93 26.90 -7.03 -24.68
C THR A 93 26.94 -5.56 -25.10
N ASP A 94 27.91 -5.15 -25.94
CA ASP A 94 27.99 -3.77 -26.45
C ASP A 94 26.81 -3.41 -27.37
N GLU A 95 26.39 -4.35 -28.23
CA GLU A 95 25.19 -4.19 -29.08
C GLU A 95 23.92 -4.00 -28.23
N LEU A 96 23.72 -4.83 -27.20
CA LEU A 96 22.57 -4.72 -26.31
C LEU A 96 22.60 -3.46 -25.43
N ASN A 97 23.80 -2.96 -25.08
CA ASN A 97 23.98 -1.71 -24.38
C ASN A 97 23.60 -0.49 -25.24
N LYS A 98 23.78 -0.54 -26.57
CA LYS A 98 23.29 0.53 -27.48
C LYS A 98 21.76 0.63 -27.46
N LYS A 99 21.06 -0.49 -27.25
CA LYS A 99 19.60 -0.51 -27.05
C LYS A 99 19.16 -0.01 -25.66
N SER A 100 20.08 0.17 -24.70
CA SER A 100 19.74 0.55 -23.33
C SER A 100 18.95 1.86 -23.22
N ALA A 101 19.26 2.87 -24.05
CA ALA A 101 18.54 4.15 -24.05
C ALA A 101 17.06 3.98 -24.46
N TYR A 102 16.80 3.16 -25.49
CA TYR A 102 15.44 2.80 -25.90
C TYR A 102 14.72 2.00 -24.81
N MET A 103 15.40 1.02 -24.21
CA MET A 103 14.84 0.19 -23.14
C MET A 103 14.57 1.00 -21.87
N ASN A 104 15.41 1.98 -21.54
CA ASN A 104 15.19 2.90 -20.42
C ASN A 104 13.94 3.73 -20.65
N LYS A 105 13.73 4.26 -21.86
CA LYS A 105 12.50 4.96 -22.22
C LYS A 105 11.26 4.06 -22.07
N MET A 106 11.33 2.82 -22.55
CA MET A 106 10.24 1.85 -22.41
C MET A 106 9.97 1.49 -20.93
N ASN A 107 11.03 1.29 -20.13
CA ASN A 107 10.90 1.03 -18.69
C ASN A 107 10.28 2.23 -17.96
N MET A 108 10.62 3.46 -18.34
CA MET A 108 9.97 4.66 -17.82
C MET A 108 8.49 4.73 -18.21
N GLU A 109 8.12 4.33 -19.42
CA GLU A 109 6.73 4.27 -19.85
C GLU A 109 5.94 3.21 -19.06
N VAL A 110 6.51 2.02 -18.84
CA VAL A 110 5.95 0.98 -17.96
C VAL A 110 5.77 1.49 -16.53
N MET A 111 6.77 2.20 -16.00
CA MET A 111 6.70 2.80 -14.68
C MET A 111 5.58 3.85 -14.61
N GLN A 112 5.48 4.76 -15.58
CA GLN A 112 4.43 5.78 -15.61
C GLN A 112 3.02 5.18 -15.74
N MET A 113 2.85 4.11 -16.53
CA MET A 113 1.57 3.40 -16.64
C MET A 113 1.12 2.75 -15.32
N ASN A 114 2.03 2.36 -14.42
CA ASN A 114 1.70 1.79 -13.12
C ASN A 114 1.67 2.82 -11.98
N MET A 115 2.53 3.83 -12.03
CA MET A 115 2.63 4.89 -11.02
C MET A 115 1.48 5.87 -11.10
N ARG A 116 1.01 6.23 -12.31
CA ARG A 116 -0.11 7.18 -12.46
C ARG A 116 -1.40 6.71 -11.79
N PRO A 117 -1.87 5.46 -12.01
CA PRO A 117 -3.02 4.93 -11.28
C PRO A 117 -2.77 4.87 -9.78
N MET A 118 -1.57 4.44 -9.36
CA MET A 118 -1.23 4.31 -7.95
C MET A 118 -1.35 5.65 -7.22
N MET A 119 -0.80 6.74 -7.77
CA MET A 119 -0.91 8.08 -7.16
C MET A 119 -2.36 8.55 -7.03
N ILE A 120 -3.17 8.30 -8.05
CA ILE A 120 -4.58 8.71 -8.08
C ILE A 120 -5.40 7.92 -7.05
N THR A 121 -5.05 6.66 -6.79
CA THR A 121 -5.72 5.85 -5.76
C THR A 121 -5.15 6.07 -4.36
N PHE A 122 -3.86 6.36 -4.23
CA PHE A 122 -3.16 6.42 -2.93
C PHE A 122 -3.41 7.72 -2.19
N LEU A 123 -3.41 8.86 -2.89
CA LEU A 123 -3.69 10.16 -2.28
C LEU A 123 -5.07 10.23 -1.61
N PRO A 124 -6.20 9.94 -2.30
CA PRO A 124 -7.51 9.96 -1.66
C PRO A 124 -7.63 8.88 -0.58
N LEU A 125 -6.94 7.74 -0.74
CA LEU A 125 -6.93 6.71 0.28
C LEU A 125 -6.34 7.25 1.59
N ILE A 126 -5.18 7.89 1.57
CA ILE A 126 -4.62 8.43 2.82
C ILE A 126 -5.51 9.53 3.41
N LEU A 127 -6.13 10.38 2.58
CA LEU A 127 -7.07 11.39 3.08
C LEU A 127 -8.25 10.75 3.83
N VAL A 128 -8.79 9.64 3.31
CA VAL A 128 -9.82 8.85 4.02
C VAL A 128 -9.28 8.32 5.35
N PHE A 129 -8.05 7.81 5.38
CA PHE A 129 -7.43 7.29 6.61
C PHE A 129 -7.16 8.34 7.68
N TYR A 130 -6.83 9.57 7.29
CA TYR A 130 -6.48 10.62 8.23
C TYR A 130 -7.70 11.45 8.68
N PHE A 131 -8.66 11.71 7.77
CA PHE A 131 -9.79 12.60 8.07
C PHE A 131 -11.12 11.87 8.30
N VAL A 132 -11.36 10.74 7.61
CA VAL A 132 -12.68 10.10 7.59
C VAL A 132 -12.76 8.93 8.59
N LEU A 133 -11.75 8.06 8.63
CA LEU A 133 -11.79 6.87 9.48
C LEU A 133 -11.62 7.14 10.98
N PRO A 134 -10.76 8.07 11.45
CA PRO A 134 -10.58 8.31 12.89
C PRO A 134 -11.86 8.70 13.65
N PRO A 135 -12.74 9.58 13.15
CA PRO A 135 -14.00 9.87 13.85
C PRO A 135 -15.00 8.70 13.80
N LEU A 136 -14.88 7.79 12.83
CA LEU A 136 -15.80 6.67 12.66
C LEU A 136 -15.48 5.48 13.57
N PHE A 137 -14.19 5.19 13.78
CA PHE A 137 -13.73 3.98 14.45
C PHE A 137 -12.83 4.26 15.65
N ALA A 138 -12.88 3.35 16.63
CA ALA A 138 -11.95 3.36 17.75
C ALA A 138 -10.51 3.14 17.27
N TYR A 139 -9.54 3.49 18.11
CA TYR A 139 -8.13 3.20 17.86
C TYR A 139 -7.88 1.72 17.56
N THR A 140 -8.51 0.83 18.34
CA THR A 140 -8.41 -0.62 18.22
C THR A 140 -9.77 -1.25 17.92
N VAL A 141 -9.77 -2.32 17.11
CA VAL A 141 -11.00 -2.91 16.56
C VAL A 141 -11.04 -4.43 16.55
N ALA A 142 -9.95 -5.10 16.89
CA ALA A 142 -9.90 -6.56 17.04
C ALA A 142 -8.84 -6.93 18.06
N VAL A 143 -8.86 -8.18 18.55
CA VAL A 143 -7.81 -8.72 19.43
C VAL A 143 -7.19 -9.92 18.73
N SER A 144 -5.86 -9.95 18.68
CA SER A 144 -5.10 -11.08 18.17
C SER A 144 -4.52 -11.90 19.33
N PRO A 145 -4.43 -13.23 19.21
CA PRO A 145 -3.86 -14.07 20.26
C PRO A 145 -2.32 -13.96 20.33
N ILE A 146 -1.69 -13.47 19.27
CA ILE A 146 -0.24 -13.32 19.12
C ILE A 146 0.09 -11.88 18.74
N SER A 147 1.25 -11.38 19.13
CA SER A 147 1.76 -10.09 18.66
C SER A 147 2.06 -10.18 17.17
N LEU A 148 1.51 -9.25 16.38
CA LEU A 148 1.70 -9.18 14.93
C LEU A 148 2.75 -8.14 14.54
N ASN A 149 3.53 -7.64 15.50
CA ASN A 149 4.61 -6.67 15.28
C ASN A 149 5.88 -7.35 14.75
N PHE A 150 5.87 -7.76 13.48
CA PHE A 150 7.01 -8.46 12.86
C PHE A 150 8.09 -7.52 12.29
N ILE A 151 7.83 -6.21 12.23
CA ILE A 151 8.76 -5.22 11.66
C ILE A 151 9.67 -4.70 12.78
N PRO A 152 11.01 -4.94 12.69
CA PRO A 152 11.95 -4.42 13.67
C PRO A 152 12.05 -2.89 13.55
N GLY A 153 12.17 -2.21 14.69
CA GLY A 153 12.39 -0.75 14.74
C GLY A 153 11.19 0.08 15.22
N GLY A 154 10.03 -0.53 15.52
CA GLY A 154 8.92 0.16 16.20
C GLY A 154 8.22 1.26 15.39
N PHE A 155 8.58 1.45 14.12
CA PHE A 155 7.98 2.46 13.24
C PHE A 155 6.58 2.09 12.75
N PHE A 156 6.17 0.83 12.90
CA PHE A 156 4.92 0.31 12.36
C PHE A 156 4.35 -0.79 13.26
N GLU A 157 3.63 -0.38 14.30
CA GLU A 157 3.02 -1.29 15.27
C GLU A 157 1.62 -1.71 14.80
N LEU A 158 1.45 -2.98 14.40
CA LEU A 158 0.16 -3.55 14.00
C LEU A 158 -0.73 -3.84 15.21
N THR A 159 -0.12 -4.19 16.34
CA THR A 159 -0.80 -4.54 17.58
C THR A 159 -0.27 -3.73 18.75
N CYS A 160 -1.15 -3.38 19.69
CA CYS A 160 -0.77 -2.66 20.90
C CYS A 160 0.20 -3.51 21.75
N THR A 161 1.32 -2.89 22.12
CA THR A 161 2.37 -3.48 22.94
C THR A 161 2.06 -3.31 24.43
N ALA A 162 2.68 -4.12 25.30
CA ALA A 162 2.49 -3.99 26.75
C ALA A 162 2.88 -2.59 27.29
N ALA A 163 3.89 -1.96 26.69
CA ALA A 163 4.29 -0.59 27.02
C ALA A 163 3.18 0.42 26.71
N LYS A 164 2.53 0.30 25.54
CA LYS A 164 1.43 1.18 25.12
C LYS A 164 0.16 1.00 25.95
N VAL A 165 -0.11 -0.21 26.42
CA VAL A 165 -1.20 -0.46 27.38
C VAL A 165 -0.92 0.26 28.71
N ALA A 166 0.30 0.14 29.24
CA ALA A 166 0.67 0.81 30.49
C ALA A 166 0.63 2.35 30.36
N GLU A 167 1.09 2.90 29.24
CA GLU A 167 0.99 4.33 28.92
C GLU A 167 -0.47 4.79 28.84
N SER A 168 -1.35 3.99 28.24
CA SER A 168 -2.78 4.30 28.06
C SER A 168 -3.56 4.30 29.39
N GLN A 169 -3.00 3.75 30.47
CA GLN A 169 -3.60 3.74 31.80
C GLN A 169 -3.12 4.90 32.68
N LEU A 170 -2.14 5.70 32.21
CA LEU A 170 -1.61 6.84 32.96
C LEU A 170 -2.53 8.07 32.83
N ALA A 171 -2.71 8.81 33.93
CA ALA A 171 -3.53 10.02 33.96
C ALA A 171 -2.97 11.09 33.00
N GLY A 172 -3.81 11.57 32.07
CA GLY A 172 -3.44 12.56 31.06
C GLY A 172 -3.07 12.00 29.68
N HIS A 173 -3.03 10.68 29.52
CA HIS A 173 -2.83 10.03 28.22
C HIS A 173 -4.16 9.56 27.62
N PRO A 174 -4.34 9.63 26.28
CA PRO A 174 -5.52 9.08 25.62
C PRO A 174 -5.57 7.57 25.84
N SER A 175 -6.73 7.02 26.20
CA SER A 175 -6.94 5.57 26.32
C SER A 175 -7.01 4.93 24.93
N VAL A 176 -5.86 4.50 24.41
CA VAL A 176 -5.74 3.95 23.05
C VAL A 176 -6.05 2.46 23.00
N CYS A 177 -5.54 1.69 23.97
CA CYS A 177 -5.75 0.25 24.08
C CYS A 177 -5.94 -0.18 25.54
N HIS A 178 -6.70 -1.24 25.75
CA HIS A 178 -6.98 -1.81 27.08
C HIS A 178 -6.22 -3.12 27.33
N HIS A 179 -6.05 -3.93 26.29
CA HIS A 179 -5.37 -5.22 26.34
C HIS A 179 -4.21 -5.29 25.36
N VAL A 180 -3.23 -6.13 25.71
CA VAL A 180 -2.10 -6.46 24.83
C VAL A 180 -2.63 -7.20 23.61
N ASN A 181 -2.02 -6.96 22.45
CA ASN A 181 -2.38 -7.56 21.16
C ASN A 181 -3.72 -7.08 20.56
N GLU A 182 -4.26 -5.96 21.04
CA GLU A 182 -5.32 -5.24 20.34
C GLU A 182 -4.80 -4.70 19.00
N LEU A 183 -5.54 -4.99 17.93
CA LEU A 183 -5.26 -4.58 16.56
C LEU A 183 -5.78 -3.17 16.31
N TYR A 184 -4.90 -2.31 15.81
CA TYR A 184 -5.31 -0.98 15.35
C TYR A 184 -6.27 -1.09 14.15
N PHE A 185 -7.16 -0.11 14.01
CA PHE A 185 -8.14 -0.09 12.92
C PHE A 185 -7.46 -0.16 11.54
N TRP A 186 -6.33 0.53 11.38
CA TRP A 186 -5.60 0.59 10.12
C TRP A 186 -4.89 -0.74 9.83
N ALA A 187 -4.42 -1.44 10.86
CA ALA A 187 -3.83 -2.76 10.75
C ALA A 187 -4.89 -3.78 10.30
N TRP A 188 -6.07 -3.73 10.91
CA TRP A 188 -7.20 -4.57 10.53
C TRP A 188 -7.69 -4.32 9.10
N TYR A 189 -7.70 -3.05 8.66
CA TYR A 189 -7.94 -2.73 7.25
C TYR A 189 -6.92 -3.38 6.33
N PHE A 190 -5.63 -3.30 6.66
CA PHE A 190 -4.56 -3.86 5.83
C PHE A 190 -4.70 -5.38 5.69
N PHE A 191 -4.96 -6.09 6.79
CA PHE A 191 -5.18 -7.54 6.78
C PHE A 191 -6.40 -7.93 5.95
N SER A 192 -7.53 -7.25 6.16
CA SER A 192 -8.76 -7.49 5.40
C SER A 192 -8.54 -7.21 3.92
N SER A 193 -7.89 -6.09 3.60
CA SER A 193 -7.55 -5.70 2.23
C SER A 193 -6.64 -6.74 1.55
N ALA A 194 -5.59 -7.17 2.21
CA ALA A 194 -4.66 -8.18 1.68
C ALA A 194 -5.36 -9.52 1.44
N ALA A 195 -6.22 -9.96 2.36
CA ALA A 195 -6.97 -11.21 2.24
C ALA A 195 -7.89 -11.23 1.00
N PHE A 196 -8.58 -10.13 0.72
CA PHE A 196 -9.52 -10.04 -0.41
C PHE A 196 -8.88 -9.58 -1.72
N SER A 197 -7.65 -9.06 -1.70
CA SER A 197 -6.97 -8.53 -2.89
C SER A 197 -6.89 -9.54 -4.04
N GLY A 198 -6.53 -10.79 -3.75
CA GLY A 198 -6.43 -11.84 -4.76
C GLY A 198 -7.76 -12.12 -5.48
N ILE A 199 -8.85 -12.18 -4.71
CA ILE A 199 -10.20 -12.42 -5.24
C ILE A 199 -10.64 -11.22 -6.10
N ILE A 200 -10.46 -10.01 -5.59
CA ILE A 200 -10.85 -8.76 -6.28
C ILE A 200 -10.09 -8.62 -7.60
N MET A 201 -8.79 -8.94 -7.63
CA MET A 201 -8.02 -8.87 -8.88
C MET A 201 -8.54 -9.84 -9.95
N ARG A 202 -8.92 -11.07 -9.55
CA ARG A 202 -9.50 -12.06 -10.47
C ARG A 202 -10.85 -11.61 -11.01
N VAL A 203 -11.75 -11.14 -10.13
CA VAL A 203 -13.08 -10.66 -10.50
C VAL A 203 -12.99 -9.45 -11.43
N THR A 204 -12.08 -8.53 -11.14
CA THR A 204 -11.91 -7.30 -11.95
C THR A 204 -11.08 -7.51 -13.20
N LYS A 205 -10.50 -8.70 -13.43
CA LYS A 205 -9.58 -9.00 -14.54
C LYS A 205 -8.37 -8.04 -14.57
N THR A 206 -7.90 -7.63 -13.41
CA THR A 206 -6.69 -6.80 -13.26
C THR A 206 -5.45 -7.64 -12.95
N THR A 207 -5.59 -8.97 -12.91
CA THR A 207 -4.47 -9.90 -12.83
C THR A 207 -3.60 -9.77 -14.07
N MET A 208 -2.31 -9.56 -13.86
CA MET A 208 -1.34 -9.64 -14.94
C MET A 208 -1.07 -11.12 -15.22
N ASP A 209 -1.70 -11.68 -16.26
CA ASP A 209 -1.24 -12.95 -16.81
C ASP A 209 0.16 -12.75 -17.38
N THR A 210 1.14 -13.32 -16.69
CA THR A 210 2.55 -13.28 -17.07
C THR A 210 2.98 -14.48 -17.92
N SER A 211 2.03 -15.31 -18.32
CA SER A 211 2.21 -16.47 -19.19
C SER A 211 2.63 -16.08 -20.60
#